data_AF-A0A958MVH7-F1
#
_entry.id   AF-A0A958MVH7-F1
#
_cell.length_a   1.000
_cell.length_b   1.000
_cell.length_c   1.000
_cell.angle_alpha   90.00
_cell.angle_beta   90.00
_cell.angle_gamma   90.00
#
_symmetry.space_group_name_H-M   'P 1'
#
loop_
_entity.id
_entity.type
_entity.pdbx_description
1 polymer ?
#
loop_
_entity_poly.entity_id
_entity_poly.type
_entity_poly.pdbx_seq_one_letter_code
_entity_poly.pdbx_strand_id
1 'polypeptide(L)' 'MSRKICNSQYMLEIDHRFPFSLGGAHTPENLRLLCRVHNQYRAEMLFNP' A
#
# COMPACT_ATOMS: atom_id res chain seq x y z
N MET A 1 -9.22 2.79 -11.20
CA MET A 1 -7.87 2.63 -10.62
C MET A 1 -7.70 1.17 -10.23
N SER A 2 -6.59 0.52 -10.61
CA SER A 2 -6.41 -0.92 -10.39
C SER A 2 -5.57 -1.20 -9.14
N ARG A 3 -5.76 -2.35 -8.47
CA ARG A 3 -4.93 -2.81 -7.34
C ARG A 3 -3.50 -3.25 -7.75
N LYS A 4 -3.04 -2.90 -8.96
CA LYS A 4 -1.74 -3.30 -9.49
C LYS A 4 -0.65 -2.30 -9.14
N ILE A 5 0.58 -2.80 -9.08
CA ILE A 5 1.79 -1.97 -9.08
C ILE A 5 1.88 -1.29 -10.45
N CYS A 6 1.97 0.03 -10.47
CA CYS A 6 1.98 0.81 -11.71
C CYS A 6 3.40 1.08 -12.26
N ASN A 7 4.44 0.47 -11.69
CA ASN A 7 5.86 0.66 -12.02
C ASN A 7 6.35 2.11 -12.01
N SER A 8 5.62 3.03 -11.35
CA SER A 8 6.10 4.39 -11.12
C SER A 8 7.37 4.35 -10.30
N GLN A 9 8.38 5.10 -10.71
CA GLN A 9 9.59 5.33 -9.92
C GLN A 9 9.52 6.65 -9.14
N TYR A 10 8.41 7.38 -9.25
CA TYR A 10 8.19 8.66 -8.60
C TYR A 10 7.27 8.54 -7.39
N MET A 11 7.59 9.27 -6.31
CA MET A 11 6.81 9.34 -5.06
C MET A 11 6.45 7.96 -4.51
N LEU A 12 7.47 7.12 -4.35
CA LEU A 12 7.34 5.77 -3.79
C LEU A 12 7.17 5.83 -2.26
N GLU A 13 6.29 4.99 -1.75
CA GLU A 13 5.97 4.84 -0.34
C GLU A 13 5.99 3.36 0.05
N ILE A 14 6.32 3.09 1.31
CA ILE A 14 6.24 1.75 1.90
C ILE A 14 4.79 1.50 2.34
N ASP A 15 4.17 0.47 1.77
CA ASP A 15 2.82 -0.01 2.10
C ASP A 15 2.92 -1.37 2.79
N HIS A 16 2.12 -1.55 3.85
CA HIS A 16 1.87 -2.87 4.43
C HIS A 16 0.79 -3.58 3.61
N ARG A 17 1.12 -4.74 3.03
CA ARG A 17 0.17 -5.60 2.28
C ARG A 17 -1.04 -5.94 3.15
N PHE A 18 -0.80 -6.35 4.38
CA PHE A 18 -1.78 -6.41 5.46
C PHE A 18 -1.50 -5.24 6.43
N PRO A 19 -2.42 -4.25 6.55
CA PRO A 19 -2.15 -3.02 7.30
C PRO A 19 -1.71 -3.26 8.74
N PHE A 20 -0.71 -2.49 9.20
CA PHE A 20 -0.27 -2.54 10.60
C PHE A 20 -1.40 -2.26 11.59
N SER A 21 -2.28 -1.29 11.26
CA SER A 21 -3.46 -0.95 12.08
C SER A 21 -4.49 -2.08 12.20
N LEU A 22 -4.40 -3.12 11.37
CA LEU A 22 -5.22 -4.33 11.43
C LEU A 22 -4.45 -5.54 11.98
N GLY A 23 -3.25 -5.33 12.54
CA GLY A 23 -2.40 -6.38 13.12
C GLY A 23 -1.32 -6.93 12.19
N GLY A 24 -1.04 -6.27 11.06
CA GLY A 24 0.04 -6.68 10.16
C GLY A 24 1.44 -6.44 10.73
N ALA A 25 2.37 -7.35 10.41
CA ALA A 25 3.75 -7.29 10.91
C ALA A 25 4.65 -6.37 10.06
N HIS A 26 5.75 -5.88 10.64
CA HIS A 26 6.78 -5.11 9.91
C HIS A 26 7.82 -6.02 9.21
N THR A 27 7.39 -7.15 8.64
CA THR A 27 8.31 -8.08 7.97
C THR A 27 8.49 -7.69 6.49
N PRO A 28 9.65 -7.97 5.88
CA PRO A 28 9.89 -7.70 4.46
C PRO A 28 8.81 -8.29 3.54
N GLU A 29 8.23 -9.42 3.91
CA GLU A 29 7.18 -10.10 3.15
C GLU A 29 5.84 -9.33 3.20
N ASN A 30 5.58 -8.63 4.31
CA ASN A 30 4.39 -7.78 4.46
C ASN A 30 4.60 -6.37 3.92
N LEU A 31 5.85 -5.94 3.70
CA LEU A 31 6.14 -4.63 3.11
C LEU A 31 6.19 -4.71 1.57
N ARG A 32 5.81 -3.61 0.93
CA ARG A 32 6.02 -3.42 -0.51
C ARG A 32 6.14 -1.94 -0.85
N LEU A 33 6.59 -1.65 -2.06
CA LEU A 33 6.60 -0.30 -2.61
C LEU A 33 5.35 -0.07 -3.47
N LEU A 34 4.69 1.07 -3.24
CA LEU A 34 3.65 1.63 -4.10
C LEU A 34 3.96 3.09 -4.39
N CYS A 35 3.45 3.64 -5.49
CA CYS A 35 3.41 5.09 -5.60
C CYS A 35 2.33 5.66 -4.68
N ARG A 36 2.50 6.91 -4.24
CA ARG A 36 1.56 7.63 -3.37
C ARG A 36 0.10 7.49 -3.80
N VAL A 37 -0.19 7.64 -5.09
CA VAL A 37 -1.57 7.54 -5.62
C VAL A 37 -2.17 6.15 -5.38
N HIS A 38 -1.41 5.09 -5.63
CA HIS A 38 -1.90 3.71 -5.40
C HIS A 38 -1.94 3.35 -3.92
N ASN A 39 -1.02 3.91 -3.10
CA ASN A 39 -1.05 3.73 -1.66
C ASN A 39 -2.32 4.35 -1.04
N GLN A 40 -2.60 5.62 -1.38
CA GLN A 40 -3.79 6.33 -0.92
C GLN A 40 -5.10 5.65 -1.35
N TYR A 41 -5.22 5.29 -2.64
CA TYR A 41 -6.38 4.56 -3.14
C TYR A 41 -6.63 3.25 -2.36
N ARG A 42 -5.55 2.54 -2.00
CA ARG A 42 -5.67 1.33 -1.19
C ARG A 42 -6.15 1.61 0.22
N ALA A 43 -5.63 2.66 0.86
CA ALA A 43 -6.05 3.06 2.19
C ALA A 43 -7.53 3.46 2.21
N GLU A 44 -7.98 4.25 1.23
CA GLU A 44 -9.40 4.62 1.06
C GLU A 44 -10.29 3.38 0.95
N MET A 45 -9.95 2.43 0.07
CA MET A 45 -10.74 1.20 -0.10
C MET A 45 -10.75 0.29 1.14
N LEU A 46 -9.77 0.40 2.05
CA LEU A 46 -9.67 -0.44 3.24
C LEU A 46 -10.32 0.19 4.47
N PHE A 47 -10.24 1.51 4.61
CA PHE A 47 -10.65 2.22 5.83
C PHE A 47 -11.88 3.11 5.64
N ASN A 48 -12.32 3.35 4.40
CA ASN A 48 -13.47 4.17 4.08
C ASN A 48 -14.36 3.49 3.01
N PRO A 49 -15.06 2.40 3.38
CA PRO A 49 -15.90 1.63 2.46
C PRO A 49 -17.12 2.39 1.95
#